data_AF-A0A1P8M740-F1
#
_entry.id   AF-A0A1P8M740-F1
#
_cell.length_a   1.000
_cell.length_b   1.000
_cell.length_c   1.000
_cell.angle_alpha   90.00
_cell.angle_beta   90.00
_cell.angle_gamma   90.00
#
_symmetry.space_group_name_H-M   'P 1'
#
loop_
_entity.id
_entity.type
_entity.pdbx_description
1 polymer ?
#
loop_
_entity_poly.entity_id
_entity_poly.type
_entity_poly.pdbx_seq_one_letter_code
_entity_poly.pdbx_strand_id
1 'polypeptide(L)'
;MSAASTAEAPAYVANTKVGRFTDFVDERVGGSGILREFGRKVFPDHWSFMFGEVALYSFVVLLMSGTFLTFFFDPSMAETHYNGSYTPLKNVEMSVAYSSSLDISFDVRGGLFMRQVHHWAALLFVASVAVHMLRVFFTGAFRKPREMNWVVGGVLLILAMAAGFTGYSLPDDLLSGNGLRIIDGVIKSIPVIGTYISFFLFGGEFPGTVIIGRLYTLHILLVPALILLMIVIHLFMVVVHKHTQYPGPGRNDHNVVGYPLGPVYAAKAGGFFFIVFGVIALMAAFFTINPIWNYGPYDPSPVSAGTQPDWYIGWVDGALRLMPGVINDFHFEYVIFGQVLTLNVLLPALVPAGIVFTVLFTYPWIERWITKDNREHHVLDRPRNAPTRTAIGMAGFTFYCVMWAAASSDLIATHFHVSLNDVTYWLRALFFLGPIIAFVVTKRVALALQRKDREIALHGRETGRIVRLPHGEFIEVHAPLDEYKRYKLVGFESPAPIPAQPNEHGVVTRKENRRAKLSRWFFEDRVAPATPAELEAGHGHHEAVEAGGGQKTLSH
;
A
#
# COMPACT_ATOMS: atom_id res chain seq x y z
N MET A 1 -42.01 55.76 -3.31
CA MET A 1 -42.19 55.24 -4.68
C MET A 1 -41.26 54.05 -4.86
N SER A 2 -41.86 52.91 -5.17
CA SER A 2 -41.32 51.64 -5.69
C SER A 2 -40.17 50.96 -4.94
N ALA A 3 -40.54 50.02 -4.07
CA ALA A 3 -39.73 48.87 -3.73
C ALA A 3 -39.50 48.04 -5.00
N ALA A 4 -38.24 47.83 -5.37
CA ALA A 4 -37.89 46.88 -6.42
C ALA A 4 -38.24 45.47 -5.92
N SER A 5 -39.31 44.89 -6.46
CA SER A 5 -39.61 43.48 -6.22
C SER A 5 -38.53 42.63 -6.89
N THR A 6 -37.85 41.81 -6.12
CA THR A 6 -37.05 40.72 -6.65
C THR A 6 -38.02 39.75 -7.28
N ALA A 7 -38.14 39.78 -8.61
CA ALA A 7 -38.92 38.80 -9.35
C ALA A 7 -38.45 37.38 -8.98
N GLU A 8 -39.34 36.60 -8.36
CA GLU A 8 -39.13 35.16 -8.17
C GLU A 8 -38.85 34.53 -9.52
N ALA A 9 -37.73 33.80 -9.63
CA ALA A 9 -37.43 33.02 -10.82
C ALA A 9 -38.60 32.06 -11.08
N PRO A 10 -39.03 31.86 -12.34
CA PRO A 10 -40.13 30.97 -12.66
C PRO A 10 -39.84 29.57 -12.12
N ALA A 11 -40.82 29.00 -11.39
CA ALA A 11 -40.74 27.64 -10.87
C ALA A 11 -40.41 26.68 -12.04
N TYR A 12 -39.34 25.91 -11.89
CA TYR A 12 -38.94 24.92 -12.89
C TYR A 12 -40.05 23.88 -13.02
N VAL A 13 -40.59 23.69 -14.22
CA VAL A 13 -41.61 22.66 -14.51
C VAL A 13 -40.98 21.60 -15.39
N ALA A 14 -40.66 20.43 -14.81
CA ALA A 14 -40.14 19.33 -15.59
C ALA A 14 -41.17 18.76 -16.59
N ASN A 15 -40.75 18.65 -17.86
CA ASN A 15 -41.58 18.12 -18.94
C ASN A 15 -41.55 16.59 -19.07
N THR A 16 -40.60 15.90 -18.42
CA THR A 16 -40.47 14.43 -18.49
C THR A 16 -40.94 13.76 -17.20
N LYS A 17 -41.35 12.48 -17.27
CA LYS A 17 -41.70 11.69 -16.07
C LYS A 17 -40.52 11.59 -15.10
N VAL A 18 -39.31 11.46 -15.64
CA VAL A 18 -38.05 11.43 -14.87
C VAL A 18 -37.81 12.80 -14.22
N GLY A 19 -37.95 13.89 -14.97
CA GLY A 19 -37.77 15.24 -14.44
C GLY A 19 -38.76 15.57 -13.31
N ARG A 20 -40.04 15.20 -13.46
CA ARG A 20 -41.05 15.40 -12.40
C ARG A 20 -40.74 14.61 -11.15
N PHE A 21 -40.19 13.39 -11.30
CA PHE A 21 -39.74 12.59 -10.17
C PHE A 21 -38.50 13.20 -9.49
N THR A 22 -37.51 13.66 -10.27
CA THR A 22 -36.32 14.32 -9.71
C THR A 22 -36.68 15.62 -9.01
N ASP A 23 -37.59 16.42 -9.56
CA ASP A 23 -38.10 17.65 -8.93
C ASP A 23 -38.85 17.32 -7.65
N PHE A 24 -39.71 16.29 -7.68
CA PHE A 24 -40.39 15.83 -6.48
C PHE A 24 -39.39 15.48 -5.38
N VAL A 25 -38.35 14.70 -5.69
CA VAL A 25 -37.31 14.32 -4.72
C VAL A 25 -36.54 15.56 -4.25
N ASP A 26 -36.18 16.46 -5.16
CA ASP A 26 -35.38 17.64 -4.82
C ASP A 26 -36.14 18.62 -3.91
N GLU A 27 -37.42 18.83 -4.14
CA GLU A 27 -38.27 19.67 -3.26
C GLU A 27 -38.37 19.14 -1.82
N ARG A 28 -38.24 17.81 -1.59
CA ARG A 28 -38.34 17.21 -0.25
C ARG A 28 -36.99 17.01 0.42
N VAL A 29 -35.96 16.67 -0.36
CA VAL A 29 -34.63 16.30 0.15
C VAL A 29 -33.65 17.47 0.04
N GLY A 30 -33.84 18.40 -0.90
CA GLY A 30 -32.96 19.54 -1.15
C GLY A 30 -31.55 19.14 -1.63
N GLY A 31 -31.42 17.96 -2.22
CA GLY A 31 -30.13 17.32 -2.51
C GLY A 31 -29.43 17.82 -3.78
N SER A 32 -30.11 18.54 -4.67
CA SER A 32 -29.57 18.95 -5.97
C SER A 32 -28.34 19.85 -5.86
N GLY A 33 -28.28 20.73 -4.85
CA GLY A 33 -27.13 21.59 -4.59
C GLY A 33 -25.87 20.78 -4.33
N ILE A 34 -25.97 19.81 -3.41
CA ILE A 34 -24.88 18.89 -3.05
C ILE A 34 -24.50 18.04 -4.26
N LEU A 35 -25.47 17.46 -4.96
CA LEU A 35 -25.22 16.61 -6.12
C LEU A 35 -24.51 17.38 -7.25
N ARG A 36 -24.90 18.64 -7.49
CA ARG A 36 -24.27 19.51 -8.49
C ARG A 36 -22.82 19.84 -8.12
N GLU A 37 -22.55 20.12 -6.85
CA GLU A 37 -21.21 20.43 -6.36
C GLU A 37 -20.29 19.20 -6.45
N PHE A 38 -20.76 18.04 -6.00
CA PHE A 38 -20.04 16.77 -6.14
C PHE A 38 -19.83 16.38 -7.61
N GLY A 39 -20.86 16.50 -8.45
CA GLY A 39 -20.81 16.13 -9.86
C GLY A 39 -19.81 16.95 -10.67
N ARG A 40 -19.58 18.22 -10.30
CA ARG A 40 -18.60 19.13 -10.94
C ARG A 40 -17.17 18.94 -10.43
N LYS A 41 -16.96 18.14 -9.39
CA LYS A 41 -15.64 17.94 -8.81
C LYS A 41 -14.71 17.25 -9.80
N VAL A 42 -13.53 17.82 -10.00
CA VAL A 42 -12.56 17.34 -10.98
C VAL A 42 -11.58 16.35 -10.36
N PHE A 43 -11.38 15.21 -11.02
CA PHE A 43 -10.42 14.18 -10.65
C PHE A 43 -9.31 14.07 -11.71
N PRO A 44 -8.03 14.16 -11.31
CA PRO A 44 -6.91 13.94 -12.20
C PRO A 44 -6.91 12.54 -12.80
N ASP A 45 -6.52 12.44 -14.08
CA ASP A 45 -6.39 11.14 -14.75
C ASP A 45 -4.93 10.67 -14.76
N HIS A 46 -4.66 9.63 -13.98
CA HIS A 46 -3.41 8.88 -14.01
C HIS A 46 -3.66 7.47 -13.46
N TRP A 47 -3.13 6.45 -14.13
CA TRP A 47 -3.36 5.04 -13.78
C TRP A 47 -3.02 4.70 -12.32
N SER A 48 -1.96 5.31 -11.76
CA SER A 48 -1.54 5.05 -10.37
C SER A 48 -2.54 5.57 -9.31
N PHE A 49 -3.53 6.37 -9.71
CA PHE A 49 -4.60 6.80 -8.82
C PHE A 49 -5.63 5.70 -8.61
N MET A 50 -5.75 4.79 -9.57
CA MET A 50 -6.71 3.68 -9.55
C MET A 50 -6.37 2.61 -8.50
N PHE A 51 -5.14 2.56 -7.95
CA PHE A 51 -4.80 1.61 -6.88
C PHE A 51 -5.67 1.77 -5.63
N GLY A 52 -6.08 3.00 -5.29
CA GLY A 52 -7.01 3.23 -4.18
C GLY A 52 -8.42 2.74 -4.50
N GLU A 53 -8.83 2.86 -5.77
CA GLU A 53 -10.11 2.35 -6.27
C GLU A 53 -10.14 0.82 -6.26
N VAL A 54 -9.05 0.14 -6.65
CA VAL A 54 -8.95 -1.33 -6.55
C VAL A 54 -9.16 -1.80 -5.11
N ALA A 55 -8.60 -1.11 -4.12
CA ALA A 55 -8.81 -1.42 -2.70
C ALA A 55 -10.29 -1.26 -2.31
N LEU A 56 -10.90 -0.13 -2.69
CA LEU A 56 -12.32 0.12 -2.42
C LEU A 56 -13.23 -0.93 -3.07
N TYR A 57 -12.98 -1.27 -4.34
CA TYR A 57 -13.79 -2.23 -5.09
C TYR A 57 -13.61 -3.66 -4.59
N SER A 58 -12.38 -4.06 -4.24
CA SER A 58 -12.12 -5.35 -3.59
C SER A 58 -12.85 -5.43 -2.24
N PHE A 59 -12.89 -4.33 -1.47
CA PHE A 59 -13.66 -4.26 -0.23
C PHE A 59 -15.18 -4.40 -0.45
N VAL A 60 -15.73 -3.78 -1.50
CA VAL A 60 -17.15 -4.00 -1.86
C VAL A 60 -17.42 -5.47 -2.21
N VAL A 61 -16.53 -6.11 -2.98
CA VAL A 61 -16.64 -7.54 -3.29
C VAL A 61 -16.54 -8.40 -2.02
N LEU A 62 -15.67 -8.04 -1.07
CA LEU A 62 -15.57 -8.69 0.24
C LEU A 62 -16.87 -8.60 1.03
N LEU A 63 -17.52 -7.43 1.08
CA LEU A 63 -18.80 -7.27 1.75
C LEU A 63 -19.89 -8.14 1.11
N MET A 64 -19.98 -8.14 -0.22
CA MET A 64 -20.99 -8.94 -0.95
C MET A 64 -20.78 -10.44 -0.76
N SER A 65 -19.55 -10.92 -0.98
CA SER A 65 -19.21 -12.34 -0.83
C SER A 65 -19.23 -12.80 0.62
N GLY A 66 -18.77 -11.97 1.56
CA GLY A 66 -18.80 -12.25 2.99
C GLY A 66 -20.23 -12.38 3.51
N THR A 67 -21.12 -11.45 3.12
CA THR A 67 -22.55 -11.53 3.45
C THR A 67 -23.15 -12.85 2.97
N PHE A 68 -22.83 -13.29 1.75
CA PHE A 68 -23.26 -14.61 1.26
C PHE A 68 -22.77 -15.75 2.16
N LEU A 69 -21.48 -15.76 2.52
CA LEU A 69 -20.90 -16.82 3.37
C LEU A 69 -21.50 -16.85 4.78
N THR A 70 -21.87 -15.69 5.34
CA THR A 70 -22.47 -15.63 6.69
C THR A 70 -23.80 -16.37 6.81
N PHE A 71 -24.52 -16.62 5.71
CA PHE A 71 -25.76 -17.41 5.75
C PHE A 71 -25.53 -18.91 5.96
N PHE A 72 -24.30 -19.39 5.73
CA PHE A 72 -23.98 -20.83 5.72
C PHE A 72 -22.91 -21.22 6.74
N PHE A 73 -22.13 -20.27 7.25
CA PHE A 73 -21.05 -20.54 8.20
C PHE A 73 -21.56 -20.57 9.65
N ASP A 74 -21.22 -21.62 10.40
CA ASP A 74 -21.50 -21.74 11.83
C ASP A 74 -20.19 -21.62 12.64
N PRO A 75 -19.99 -20.58 13.45
CA PRO A 75 -18.72 -20.32 14.14
C PRO A 75 -18.50 -21.16 15.41
N SER A 76 -19.26 -22.24 15.61
CA SER A 76 -19.17 -23.10 16.81
C SER A 76 -17.93 -23.99 16.81
N MET A 77 -17.25 -24.05 17.96
CA MET A 77 -16.16 -25.01 18.25
C MET A 77 -16.66 -26.32 18.86
N ALA A 78 -17.97 -26.58 18.83
CA ALA A 78 -18.50 -27.87 19.29
C ALA A 78 -17.93 -28.99 18.40
N GLU A 79 -17.51 -30.08 19.03
CA GLU A 79 -17.03 -31.27 18.33
C GLU A 79 -18.19 -31.97 17.61
N THR A 80 -17.97 -32.33 16.35
CA THR A 80 -18.90 -33.05 15.50
C THR A 80 -18.15 -34.03 14.60
N HIS A 81 -18.87 -34.94 13.96
CA HIS A 81 -18.31 -35.84 12.95
C HIS A 81 -18.84 -35.46 11.57
N TYR A 82 -17.96 -35.33 10.59
CA TYR A 82 -18.36 -34.94 9.24
C TYR A 82 -19.18 -36.02 8.55
N ASN A 83 -20.35 -35.63 8.06
CA ASN A 83 -21.28 -36.52 7.35
C ASN A 83 -21.65 -36.00 5.95
N GLY A 84 -20.93 -34.99 5.43
CA GLY A 84 -21.18 -34.38 4.12
C GLY A 84 -20.64 -35.17 2.94
N SER A 85 -20.58 -34.52 1.77
CA SER A 85 -20.25 -35.17 0.49
C SER A 85 -18.77 -35.51 0.28
N TYR A 86 -17.85 -34.85 0.99
CA TYR A 86 -16.41 -35.08 0.82
C TYR A 86 -15.94 -36.39 1.49
N THR A 87 -15.84 -37.46 0.70
CA THR A 87 -15.58 -38.82 1.20
C THR A 87 -14.33 -38.98 2.08
N PRO A 88 -13.16 -38.36 1.77
CA PRO A 88 -11.96 -38.56 2.57
C PRO A 88 -12.05 -38.09 4.03
N LEU A 89 -12.96 -37.17 4.36
CA LEU A 89 -13.13 -36.66 5.73
C LEU A 89 -14.37 -37.23 6.42
N LYS A 90 -15.05 -38.22 5.84
CA LYS A 90 -16.27 -38.78 6.40
C LYS A 90 -16.00 -39.48 7.74
N ASN A 91 -16.85 -39.20 8.72
CA ASN A 91 -16.72 -39.65 10.12
C ASN A 91 -15.44 -39.19 10.83
N VAL A 92 -14.74 -38.17 10.31
CA VAL A 92 -13.63 -37.53 11.02
C VAL A 92 -14.20 -36.52 12.00
N GLU A 93 -13.67 -36.53 13.23
CA GLU A 93 -14.01 -35.56 14.27
C GLU A 93 -13.43 -34.17 13.92
N MET A 94 -14.22 -33.12 14.09
CA MET A 94 -13.87 -31.74 13.77
C MET A 94 -14.77 -30.74 14.50
N SER A 95 -14.42 -29.46 14.45
CA SER A 95 -15.33 -28.40 14.88
C SER A 95 -16.50 -28.23 13.90
N VAL A 96 -17.64 -27.74 14.41
CA VAL A 96 -18.78 -27.32 13.58
C VAL A 96 -18.37 -26.21 12.59
N ALA A 97 -17.44 -25.34 12.98
CA ALA A 97 -16.84 -24.33 12.10
C ALA A 97 -16.16 -24.95 10.85
N TYR A 98 -15.36 -25.98 11.05
CA TYR A 98 -14.71 -26.67 9.95
C TYR A 98 -15.73 -27.48 9.11
N SER A 99 -16.68 -28.15 9.75
CA SER A 99 -17.76 -28.88 9.04
C SER A 99 -18.60 -27.96 8.15
N SER A 100 -19.09 -26.83 8.68
CA SER A 100 -19.88 -25.88 7.89
C SER A 100 -19.07 -25.23 6.76
N SER A 101 -17.75 -25.06 6.95
CA SER A 101 -16.83 -24.62 5.89
C SER A 101 -16.68 -25.65 4.76
N LEU A 102 -16.68 -26.95 5.07
CA LEU A 102 -16.73 -28.02 4.08
C LEU A 102 -18.09 -28.04 3.35
N ASP A 103 -19.19 -27.84 4.07
CA ASP A 103 -20.52 -27.79 3.46
C ASP A 103 -20.64 -26.61 2.48
N ILE A 104 -20.10 -25.43 2.82
CA ILE A 104 -19.96 -24.31 1.87
C ILE A 104 -19.15 -24.72 0.63
N SER A 105 -18.10 -25.52 0.82
CA SER A 105 -17.23 -25.96 -0.28
C SER A 105 -17.93 -26.92 -1.24
N PHE A 106 -18.68 -27.88 -0.72
CA PHE A 106 -19.14 -29.02 -1.53
C PHE A 106 -20.65 -29.15 -1.65
N ASP A 107 -21.40 -28.67 -0.65
CA ASP A 107 -22.84 -28.93 -0.52
C ASP A 107 -23.70 -27.69 -0.80
N VAL A 108 -23.11 -26.48 -0.83
CA VAL A 108 -23.77 -25.25 -1.27
C VAL A 108 -23.47 -24.96 -2.74
N ARG A 109 -24.52 -24.82 -3.57
CA ARG A 109 -24.36 -24.51 -5.01
C ARG A 109 -23.64 -23.18 -5.21
N GLY A 110 -22.44 -23.23 -5.80
CA GLY A 110 -21.59 -22.05 -6.00
C GLY A 110 -20.86 -21.58 -4.73
N GLY A 111 -20.97 -22.31 -3.61
CA GLY A 111 -20.36 -21.93 -2.34
C GLY A 111 -18.84 -21.92 -2.38
N LEU A 112 -18.19 -22.93 -3.00
CA LEU A 112 -16.74 -22.92 -3.21
C LEU A 112 -16.27 -21.70 -4.01
N PHE A 113 -16.96 -21.39 -5.11
CA PHE A 113 -16.64 -20.22 -5.92
C PHE A 113 -16.75 -18.94 -5.10
N MET A 114 -17.84 -18.76 -4.33
CA MET A 114 -18.01 -17.58 -3.48
C MET A 114 -16.95 -17.50 -2.37
N ARG A 115 -16.53 -18.63 -1.79
CA ARG A 115 -15.44 -18.66 -0.80
C ARG A 115 -14.10 -18.28 -1.43
N GLN A 116 -13.81 -18.77 -2.63
CA GLN A 116 -12.59 -18.42 -3.37
C GLN A 116 -12.60 -16.96 -3.84
N VAL A 117 -13.75 -16.43 -4.31
CA VAL A 117 -13.92 -15.01 -4.61
C VAL A 117 -13.64 -14.16 -3.36
N HIS A 118 -14.18 -14.55 -2.21
CA HIS A 118 -13.95 -13.85 -0.96
C HIS A 118 -12.46 -13.83 -0.58
N HIS A 119 -11.79 -14.98 -0.64
CA HIS A 119 -10.38 -15.09 -0.27
C HIS A 119 -9.45 -14.36 -1.27
N TRP A 120 -9.70 -14.47 -2.58
CA TRP A 120 -8.94 -13.71 -3.59
C TRP A 120 -9.19 -12.20 -3.50
N ALA A 121 -10.43 -11.79 -3.20
CA ALA A 121 -10.75 -10.39 -2.93
C ALA A 121 -10.00 -9.88 -1.68
N ALA A 122 -9.84 -10.71 -0.64
CA ALA A 122 -9.06 -10.37 0.55
C ALA A 122 -7.58 -10.15 0.20
N LEU A 123 -6.98 -11.05 -0.59
CA LEU A 123 -5.60 -10.89 -1.05
C LEU A 123 -5.43 -9.62 -1.89
N LEU A 124 -6.32 -9.38 -2.86
CA LEU A 124 -6.24 -8.19 -3.72
C LEU A 124 -6.51 -6.90 -2.94
N PHE A 125 -7.41 -6.93 -1.96
CA PHE A 125 -7.68 -5.81 -1.06
C PHE A 125 -6.42 -5.40 -0.30
N VAL A 126 -5.77 -6.32 0.41
CA VAL A 126 -4.56 -5.99 1.17
C VAL A 126 -3.40 -5.61 0.25
N ALA A 127 -3.28 -6.26 -0.91
CA ALA A 127 -2.23 -5.97 -1.89
C ALA A 127 -2.38 -4.56 -2.48
N SER A 128 -3.61 -4.19 -2.84
CA SER A 128 -3.90 -2.87 -3.39
C SER A 128 -3.75 -1.76 -2.34
N VAL A 129 -4.09 -2.00 -1.06
CA VAL A 129 -3.78 -1.08 0.04
C VAL A 129 -2.26 -0.88 0.15
N ALA A 130 -1.46 -1.96 0.16
CA ALA A 130 -0.01 -1.87 0.25
C ALA A 130 0.61 -1.11 -0.94
N VAL A 131 0.20 -1.43 -2.18
CA VAL A 131 0.67 -0.74 -3.39
C VAL A 131 0.20 0.72 -3.42
N HIS A 132 -1.02 1.01 -2.96
CA HIS A 132 -1.51 2.38 -2.82
C HIS A 132 -0.67 3.19 -1.82
N MET A 133 -0.31 2.59 -0.67
CA MET A 133 0.58 3.22 0.30
C MET A 133 1.96 3.50 -0.28
N LEU A 134 2.55 2.54 -1.00
CA LEU A 134 3.83 2.75 -1.71
C LEU A 134 3.73 3.90 -2.72
N ARG A 135 2.63 3.97 -3.49
CA ARG A 135 2.38 5.09 -4.40
C ARG A 135 2.40 6.42 -3.65
N VAL A 136 1.60 6.54 -2.58
CA VAL A 136 1.47 7.77 -1.78
C VAL A 136 2.81 8.18 -1.18
N PHE A 137 3.57 7.22 -0.66
CA PHE A 137 4.91 7.44 -0.09
C PHE A 137 5.90 7.93 -1.13
N PHE A 138 6.06 7.21 -2.24
CA PHE A 138 7.06 7.55 -3.26
C PHE A 138 6.75 8.88 -3.96
N THR A 139 5.48 9.21 -4.16
CA THR A 139 5.07 10.46 -4.80
C THR A 139 4.97 11.65 -3.84
N GLY A 140 5.20 11.45 -2.53
CA GLY A 140 5.09 12.52 -1.53
C GLY A 140 3.66 13.03 -1.34
N ALA A 141 2.65 12.19 -1.62
CA ALA A 141 1.24 12.59 -1.55
C ALA A 141 0.70 12.73 -0.11
N PHE A 142 1.47 12.28 0.88
CA PHE A 142 1.18 12.42 2.31
C PHE A 142 1.51 13.81 2.87
N ARG A 143 2.26 14.65 2.12
CA ARG A 143 2.65 16.00 2.56
C ARG A 143 1.40 16.85 2.81
N LYS A 144 1.58 17.95 3.56
CA LYS A 144 0.50 18.90 3.88
C LYS A 144 -0.33 19.24 2.62
N PRO A 145 -1.66 19.17 2.67
CA PRO A 145 -2.55 19.01 3.85
C PRO A 145 -2.93 17.57 4.22
N ARG A 146 -2.27 16.54 3.67
CA ARG A 146 -2.74 15.13 3.73
C ARG A 146 -2.07 14.26 4.80
N GLU A 147 -1.37 14.88 5.76
CA GLU A 147 -0.66 14.18 6.85
C GLU A 147 -1.63 13.29 7.67
N MET A 148 -2.82 13.80 8.00
CA MET A 148 -3.84 13.03 8.71
C MET A 148 -4.48 11.93 7.86
N ASN A 149 -4.63 12.17 6.55
CA ASN A 149 -5.15 11.15 5.64
C ASN A 149 -4.19 9.97 5.50
N TRP A 150 -2.88 10.23 5.61
CA TRP A 150 -1.85 9.20 5.68
C TRP A 150 -1.95 8.36 6.96
N VAL A 151 -2.19 8.98 8.12
CA VAL A 151 -2.43 8.24 9.38
C VAL A 151 -3.67 7.36 9.26
N VAL A 152 -4.78 7.89 8.74
CA VAL A 152 -5.99 7.09 8.50
C VAL A 152 -5.71 5.93 7.53
N GLY A 153 -4.93 6.17 6.48
CA GLY A 153 -4.47 5.10 5.57
C GLY A 153 -3.61 4.03 6.28
N GLY A 154 -2.73 4.43 7.19
CA GLY A 154 -1.95 3.50 8.01
C GLY A 154 -2.82 2.67 8.96
N VAL A 155 -3.85 3.27 9.55
CA VAL A 155 -4.85 2.54 10.36
C VAL A 155 -5.65 1.56 9.50
N LEU A 156 -6.04 1.96 8.28
CA LEU A 156 -6.70 1.08 7.32
C LEU A 156 -5.84 -0.12 6.94
N LEU A 157 -4.52 0.04 6.80
CA LEU A 157 -3.60 -1.08 6.58
C LEU A 157 -3.62 -2.08 7.75
N ILE A 158 -3.55 -1.59 9.00
CA ILE A 158 -3.62 -2.44 10.19
C ILE A 158 -4.97 -3.17 10.26
N LEU A 159 -6.07 -2.45 10.01
CA LEU A 159 -7.41 -3.05 10.00
C LEU A 159 -7.57 -4.05 8.86
N ALA A 160 -6.98 -3.83 7.69
CA ALA A 160 -7.01 -4.76 6.57
C ALA A 160 -6.25 -6.05 6.91
N MET A 161 -5.08 -5.95 7.56
CA MET A 161 -4.35 -7.11 8.08
C MET A 161 -5.16 -7.85 9.16
N ALA A 162 -5.81 -7.12 10.08
CA ALA A 162 -6.66 -7.71 11.11
C ALA A 162 -7.90 -8.41 10.51
N ALA A 163 -8.53 -7.82 9.49
CA ALA A 163 -9.66 -8.43 8.78
C ALA A 163 -9.24 -9.73 8.11
N GLY A 164 -8.12 -9.71 7.36
CA GLY A 164 -7.56 -10.91 6.76
C GLY A 164 -7.26 -11.98 7.80
N PHE A 165 -6.55 -11.60 8.88
CA PHE A 165 -6.18 -12.52 9.97
C PHE A 165 -7.39 -13.19 10.63
N THR A 166 -8.37 -12.38 11.04
CA THR A 166 -9.60 -12.88 11.68
C THR A 166 -10.43 -13.75 10.75
N GLY A 167 -10.37 -13.54 9.43
CA GLY A 167 -11.15 -14.27 8.43
C GLY A 167 -10.58 -15.64 8.08
N TYR A 168 -9.29 -15.72 7.74
CA TYR A 168 -8.65 -17.01 7.41
C TYR A 168 -8.61 -17.95 8.62
N SER A 169 -8.75 -17.40 9.83
CA SER A 169 -8.78 -18.18 11.07
C SER A 169 -10.12 -18.86 11.35
N LEU A 170 -11.21 -18.43 10.70
CA LEU A 170 -12.56 -18.94 10.97
C LEU A 170 -12.78 -20.42 10.63
N PRO A 171 -12.26 -20.96 9.51
CA PRO A 171 -12.54 -22.34 9.13
C PRO A 171 -12.02 -23.38 10.11
N ASP A 172 -11.09 -23.03 11.02
CA ASP A 172 -10.51 -23.97 11.99
C ASP A 172 -9.88 -25.22 11.33
N ASP A 173 -9.18 -24.97 10.22
CA ASP A 173 -8.35 -25.96 9.54
C ASP A 173 -6.93 -26.02 10.15
N LEU A 174 -6.18 -27.08 9.83
CA LEU A 174 -4.85 -27.28 10.40
C LEU A 174 -3.89 -26.07 10.20
N LEU A 175 -4.00 -25.35 9.07
CA LEU A 175 -3.16 -24.19 8.80
C LEU A 175 -3.57 -22.99 9.68
N SER A 176 -4.87 -22.72 9.79
CA SER A 176 -5.38 -21.61 10.59
C SER A 176 -5.15 -21.80 12.09
N GLY A 177 -5.40 -23.00 12.62
CA GLY A 177 -5.18 -23.30 14.03
C GLY A 177 -3.70 -23.21 14.44
N ASN A 178 -2.76 -23.63 13.58
CA ASN A 178 -1.32 -23.41 13.81
C ASN A 178 -0.96 -21.91 13.82
N GLY A 179 -1.57 -21.12 12.93
CA GLY A 179 -1.43 -19.66 12.96
C GLY A 179 -1.94 -19.04 14.26
N LEU A 180 -3.10 -19.48 14.76
CA LEU A 180 -3.65 -19.04 16.04
C LEU A 180 -2.74 -19.44 17.22
N ARG A 181 -2.12 -20.62 17.15
CA ARG A 181 -1.16 -21.08 18.17
C ARG A 181 0.07 -20.20 18.24
N ILE A 182 0.61 -19.75 17.09
CA ILE A 182 1.72 -18.80 17.04
C ILE A 182 1.33 -17.49 17.71
N ILE A 183 0.14 -16.95 17.40
CA ILE A 183 -0.36 -15.70 18.00
C ILE A 183 -0.58 -15.85 19.51
N ASP A 184 -1.12 -16.97 19.98
CA ASP A 184 -1.21 -17.27 21.42
C ASP A 184 0.17 -17.23 22.09
N GLY A 185 1.19 -17.82 21.46
CA GLY A 185 2.57 -17.78 21.94
C GLY A 185 3.14 -16.35 22.01
N VAL A 186 2.91 -15.54 20.97
CA VAL A 186 3.33 -14.13 20.95
C VAL A 186 2.63 -13.32 22.04
N ILE A 187 1.32 -13.51 22.23
CA ILE A 187 0.55 -12.82 23.27
C ILE A 187 1.08 -13.20 24.66
N LYS A 188 1.30 -14.49 24.92
CA LYS A 188 1.86 -14.98 26.19
C LYS A 188 3.28 -14.48 26.47
N SER A 189 4.05 -14.13 25.44
CA SER A 189 5.39 -13.55 25.61
C SER A 189 5.37 -12.12 26.20
N ILE A 190 4.22 -11.44 26.19
CA ILE A 190 4.08 -10.10 26.77
C ILE A 190 4.14 -10.23 28.30
N PRO A 191 5.14 -9.62 28.97
CA PRO A 191 5.27 -9.74 30.41
C PRO A 191 4.08 -9.11 31.13
N VAL A 192 3.76 -9.63 32.32
CA VAL A 192 2.70 -9.16 33.23
C VAL A 192 1.27 -9.45 32.73
N ILE A 193 0.93 -9.05 31.50
CA ILE A 193 -0.46 -9.08 31.00
C ILE A 193 -0.72 -10.15 29.95
N GLY A 194 0.31 -10.76 29.36
CA GLY A 194 0.17 -11.69 28.23
C GLY A 194 -0.74 -12.89 28.51
N THR A 195 -0.54 -13.57 29.64
CA THR A 195 -1.37 -14.72 30.05
C THR A 195 -2.83 -14.31 30.24
N TYR A 196 -3.10 -13.14 30.84
CA TYR A 196 -4.46 -12.64 31.02
C TYR A 196 -5.13 -12.33 29.68
N ILE A 197 -4.42 -11.74 28.73
CA ILE A 197 -4.95 -11.45 27.38
C ILE A 197 -5.25 -12.77 26.64
N SER A 198 -4.34 -13.75 26.70
CA SER A 198 -4.56 -15.07 26.08
C SER A 198 -5.81 -15.74 26.67
N PHE A 199 -5.92 -15.86 28.00
CA PHE A 199 -7.10 -16.44 28.64
C PHE A 199 -8.37 -15.66 28.35
N PHE A 200 -8.27 -14.32 28.27
CA PHE A 200 -9.39 -13.48 27.86
C PHE A 200 -9.84 -13.76 26.43
N LEU A 201 -8.93 -14.01 25.47
CA LEU A 201 -9.25 -14.25 24.06
C LEU A 201 -9.71 -15.68 23.77
N PHE A 202 -9.08 -16.68 24.38
CA PHE A 202 -9.36 -18.10 24.16
C PHE A 202 -10.39 -18.68 25.13
N GLY A 203 -10.70 -17.98 26.24
CA GLY A 203 -11.65 -18.44 27.25
C GLY A 203 -11.11 -19.59 28.12
N GLY A 204 -9.79 -19.77 28.15
CA GLY A 204 -9.10 -20.85 28.84
C GLY A 204 -7.73 -21.10 28.23
N GLU A 205 -7.20 -22.31 28.42
CA GLU A 205 -6.03 -22.76 27.68
C GLU A 205 -6.36 -22.98 26.20
N PHE A 206 -5.37 -22.75 25.34
CA PHE A 206 -5.47 -22.98 23.91
C PHE A 206 -5.70 -24.48 23.63
N PRO A 207 -6.56 -24.89 22.66
CA PRO A 207 -7.22 -24.05 21.64
C PRO A 207 -8.45 -23.25 22.12
N GLY A 208 -9.03 -23.63 23.26
CA GLY A 208 -10.24 -22.99 23.78
C GLY A 208 -11.47 -23.21 22.90
N THR A 209 -12.66 -22.91 23.44
CA THR A 209 -13.95 -23.19 22.75
C THR A 209 -14.66 -21.93 22.26
N VAL A 210 -14.16 -20.74 22.61
CA VAL A 210 -14.84 -19.47 22.32
C VAL A 210 -14.12 -18.60 21.28
N ILE A 211 -12.91 -18.98 20.87
CA ILE A 211 -12.07 -18.15 20.00
C ILE A 211 -12.70 -17.92 18.63
N ILE A 212 -13.20 -18.96 17.95
CA ILE A 212 -13.81 -18.82 16.62
C ILE A 212 -15.08 -17.95 16.68
N GLY A 213 -15.94 -18.14 17.68
CA GLY A 213 -17.11 -17.26 17.89
C GLY A 213 -16.74 -15.78 18.10
N ARG A 214 -15.64 -15.51 18.80
CA ARG A 214 -15.12 -14.15 18.97
C ARG A 214 -14.51 -13.59 17.69
N LEU A 215 -13.69 -14.37 17.00
CA LEU A 215 -13.11 -13.98 15.71
C LEU A 215 -14.20 -13.73 14.67
N TYR A 216 -15.28 -14.53 14.67
CA TYR A 216 -16.44 -14.32 13.80
C TYR A 216 -17.08 -12.95 14.05
N THR A 217 -17.34 -12.61 15.32
CA THR A 217 -17.88 -11.29 15.69
C THR A 217 -16.95 -10.14 15.27
N LEU A 218 -15.64 -10.32 15.46
CA LEU A 218 -14.65 -9.34 15.03
C LEU A 218 -14.61 -9.20 13.50
N HIS A 219 -14.65 -10.32 12.78
CA HIS A 219 -14.45 -10.39 11.34
C HIS A 219 -15.64 -9.89 10.54
N ILE A 220 -16.89 -10.18 10.97
CA ILE A 220 -18.08 -9.78 10.20
C ILE A 220 -18.57 -8.37 10.56
N LEU A 221 -18.39 -7.97 11.83
CA LEU A 221 -19.00 -6.75 12.37
C LEU A 221 -17.95 -5.71 12.71
N LEU A 222 -17.13 -5.93 13.75
CA LEU A 222 -16.33 -4.87 14.34
C LEU A 222 -15.27 -4.34 13.37
N VAL A 223 -14.45 -5.23 12.79
CA VAL A 223 -13.35 -4.83 11.92
C VAL A 223 -13.87 -4.24 10.60
N PRO A 224 -14.83 -4.85 9.87
CA PRO A 224 -15.38 -4.24 8.65
C PRO A 224 -16.10 -2.91 8.91
N ALA A 225 -16.82 -2.77 10.03
CA ALA A 225 -17.46 -1.50 10.38
C ALA A 225 -16.41 -0.40 10.63
N LEU A 226 -15.31 -0.71 11.32
CA LEU A 226 -14.19 0.22 11.49
C LEU A 226 -13.51 0.55 10.17
N ILE A 227 -13.31 -0.43 9.28
CA ILE A 227 -12.77 -0.19 7.94
C ILE A 227 -13.71 0.75 7.16
N LEU A 228 -15.01 0.49 7.15
CA LEU A 228 -16.00 1.33 6.47
C LEU A 228 -15.98 2.76 7.00
N LEU A 229 -15.96 2.94 8.33
CA LEU A 229 -15.85 4.25 8.97
C LEU A 229 -14.57 4.97 8.56
N MET A 230 -13.43 4.28 8.60
CA MET A 230 -12.14 4.85 8.21
C MET A 230 -12.08 5.16 6.71
N ILE A 231 -12.71 4.36 5.83
CA ILE A 231 -12.86 4.64 4.40
C ILE A 231 -13.67 5.91 4.17
N VAL A 232 -14.80 6.08 4.89
CA VAL A 232 -15.62 7.30 4.80
C VAL A 232 -14.78 8.52 5.19
N ILE A 233 -14.05 8.46 6.31
CA ILE A 233 -13.16 9.53 6.77
C ILE A 233 -12.04 9.80 5.75
N HIS A 234 -11.45 8.74 5.19
CA HIS A 234 -10.38 8.82 4.20
C HIS A 234 -10.84 9.50 2.91
N LEU A 235 -11.95 9.02 2.32
CA LEU A 235 -12.52 9.58 1.11
C LEU A 235 -13.03 11.01 1.33
N PHE A 236 -13.62 11.31 2.49
CA PHE A 236 -14.03 12.66 2.85
C PHE A 236 -12.85 13.64 2.81
N MET A 237 -11.70 13.28 3.38
CA MET A 237 -10.49 14.12 3.31
C MET A 237 -9.95 14.26 1.88
N VAL A 238 -9.99 13.20 1.06
CA VAL A 238 -9.61 13.27 -0.36
C VAL A 238 -10.53 14.23 -1.13
N VAL A 239 -11.82 14.23 -0.79
CA VAL A 239 -12.79 15.15 -1.36
C VAL A 239 -12.50 16.58 -0.89
N VAL A 240 -12.42 16.84 0.42
CA VAL A 240 -12.23 18.20 0.96
C VAL A 240 -10.91 18.83 0.52
N HIS A 241 -9.79 18.09 0.63
CA HIS A 241 -8.45 18.61 0.30
C HIS A 241 -8.11 18.55 -1.19
N LYS A 242 -9.04 18.07 -2.03
CA LYS A 242 -8.85 17.75 -3.45
C LYS A 242 -7.76 16.69 -3.70
N HIS A 243 -7.91 15.94 -4.78
CA HIS A 243 -6.94 14.91 -5.15
C HIS A 243 -5.62 15.53 -5.65
N THR A 244 -4.49 14.86 -5.41
CA THR A 244 -3.16 15.25 -5.94
C THR A 244 -3.04 15.03 -7.45
N GLN A 245 -2.10 15.72 -8.11
CA GLN A 245 -1.81 15.51 -9.53
C GLN A 245 -0.29 15.41 -9.80
N TYR A 246 0.10 14.65 -10.82
CA TYR A 246 1.49 14.66 -11.30
C TYR A 246 1.82 15.98 -11.98
N PRO A 247 3.08 16.46 -11.89
CA PRO A 247 3.52 17.69 -12.52
C PRO A 247 3.35 17.58 -14.03
N GLY A 248 2.94 18.68 -14.63
CA GLY A 248 2.67 18.76 -16.06
C GLY A 248 2.15 20.14 -16.47
N PRO A 249 1.91 20.33 -17.77
CA PRO A 249 1.48 21.62 -18.30
C PRO A 249 0.18 22.09 -17.65
N GLY A 250 0.15 23.34 -17.16
CA GLY A 250 -1.02 23.91 -16.51
C GLY A 250 -1.39 23.27 -15.17
N ARG A 251 -0.52 22.45 -14.55
CA ARG A 251 -0.75 21.81 -13.25
C ARG A 251 0.10 22.48 -12.18
N ASN A 252 -0.54 23.14 -11.23
CA ASN A 252 0.11 23.80 -10.10
C ASN A 252 -0.59 23.44 -8.78
N ASP A 253 -0.11 23.98 -7.67
CA ASP A 253 -0.68 23.69 -6.34
C ASP A 253 -2.06 24.34 -6.10
N HIS A 254 -2.49 25.24 -6.98
CA HIS A 254 -3.74 25.99 -6.83
C HIS A 254 -4.87 25.45 -7.71
N ASN A 255 -4.60 24.47 -8.58
CA ASN A 255 -5.59 23.91 -9.48
C ASN A 255 -5.57 22.37 -9.53
N VAL A 256 -6.58 21.80 -10.17
CA VAL A 256 -6.70 20.35 -10.42
C VAL A 256 -7.15 20.17 -11.86
N VAL A 257 -6.37 19.46 -12.66
CA VAL A 257 -6.65 19.22 -14.08
C VAL A 257 -7.08 17.77 -14.28
N GLY A 258 -8.26 17.56 -14.85
CA GLY A 258 -8.81 16.22 -15.09
C GLY A 258 -10.27 16.24 -15.54
N TYR A 259 -11.00 15.16 -15.29
CA TYR A 259 -12.41 15.02 -15.69
C TYR A 259 -13.35 15.31 -14.51
N PRO A 260 -14.54 15.90 -14.76
CA PRO A 260 -15.57 16.02 -13.74
C PRO A 260 -16.10 14.65 -13.32
N LEU A 261 -16.53 14.53 -12.06
CA LEU A 261 -17.06 13.31 -11.46
C LEU A 261 -18.22 12.73 -12.30
N GLY A 262 -19.16 13.58 -12.72
CA GLY A 262 -20.26 13.19 -13.61
C GLY A 262 -20.16 13.87 -14.99
N PRO A 263 -20.48 13.18 -16.11
CA PRO A 263 -20.85 11.75 -16.23
C PRO A 263 -19.66 10.82 -16.47
N VAL A 264 -18.52 11.36 -16.89
CA VAL A 264 -17.41 10.58 -17.48
C VAL A 264 -16.70 9.72 -16.43
N TYR A 265 -16.30 10.32 -15.31
CA TYR A 265 -15.55 9.60 -14.29
C TYR A 265 -16.41 8.53 -13.61
N ALA A 266 -17.70 8.81 -13.34
CA ALA A 266 -18.63 7.82 -12.79
C ALA A 266 -18.77 6.58 -13.69
N ALA A 267 -18.90 6.76 -15.01
CA ALA A 267 -18.94 5.64 -15.95
C ALA A 267 -17.62 4.85 -15.99
N LYS A 268 -16.48 5.55 -15.98
CA LYS A 268 -15.14 4.94 -15.89
C LYS A 268 -14.96 4.14 -14.60
N ALA A 269 -15.35 4.71 -13.46
CA ALA A 269 -15.30 4.09 -12.14
C ALA A 269 -16.18 2.82 -12.09
N GLY A 270 -17.42 2.90 -12.58
CA GLY A 270 -18.32 1.74 -12.67
C GLY A 270 -17.78 0.64 -13.60
N GLY A 271 -17.26 1.01 -14.77
CA GLY A 271 -16.60 0.06 -15.67
C GLY A 271 -15.36 -0.59 -15.04
N PHE A 272 -14.56 0.19 -14.32
CA PHE A 272 -13.38 -0.32 -13.63
C PHE A 272 -13.74 -1.28 -12.48
N PHE A 273 -14.82 -1.03 -11.75
CA PHE A 273 -15.34 -1.97 -10.76
C PHE A 273 -15.63 -3.35 -11.38
N PHE A 274 -16.32 -3.40 -12.52
CA PHE A 274 -16.61 -4.68 -13.19
C PHE A 274 -15.35 -5.37 -13.70
N ILE A 275 -14.31 -4.63 -14.10
CA ILE A 275 -13.01 -5.20 -14.46
C ILE A 275 -12.36 -5.83 -13.22
N VAL A 276 -12.31 -5.12 -12.09
CA VAL A 276 -11.74 -5.64 -10.83
C VAL A 276 -12.49 -6.88 -10.37
N PHE A 277 -13.82 -6.82 -10.34
CA PHE A 277 -14.67 -7.97 -10.01
C PHE A 277 -14.43 -9.13 -10.98
N GLY A 278 -14.37 -8.87 -12.28
CA GLY A 278 -14.09 -9.87 -13.31
C GLY A 278 -12.74 -10.56 -13.11
N VAL A 279 -11.69 -9.80 -12.77
CA VAL A 279 -10.37 -10.36 -12.46
C VAL A 279 -10.44 -11.25 -11.22
N ILE A 280 -11.07 -10.80 -10.12
CA ILE A 280 -11.24 -11.61 -8.90
C ILE A 280 -12.01 -12.90 -9.21
N ALA A 281 -13.11 -12.80 -9.98
CA ALA A 281 -13.93 -13.94 -10.37
C ALA A 281 -13.14 -14.94 -11.24
N LEU A 282 -12.34 -14.46 -12.20
CA LEU A 282 -11.48 -15.32 -13.01
C LEU A 282 -10.39 -15.98 -12.16
N MET A 283 -9.78 -15.24 -11.23
CA MET A 283 -8.81 -15.80 -10.29
C MET A 283 -9.44 -16.91 -9.45
N ALA A 284 -10.62 -16.68 -8.89
CA ALA A 284 -11.36 -17.69 -8.15
C ALA A 284 -11.74 -18.90 -9.00
N ALA A 285 -12.13 -18.70 -10.26
CA ALA A 285 -12.52 -19.81 -11.13
C ALA A 285 -11.33 -20.69 -11.57
N PHE A 286 -10.15 -20.09 -11.83
CA PHE A 286 -9.01 -20.79 -12.42
C PHE A 286 -7.91 -21.17 -11.41
N PHE A 287 -7.83 -20.48 -10.28
CA PHE A 287 -6.80 -20.69 -9.27
C PHE A 287 -7.42 -21.01 -7.92
N THR A 288 -7.24 -22.26 -7.49
CA THR A 288 -7.71 -22.72 -6.18
C THR A 288 -6.93 -21.99 -5.08
N ILE A 289 -7.66 -21.49 -4.09
CA ILE A 289 -7.12 -20.88 -2.88
C ILE A 289 -7.78 -21.49 -1.66
N ASN A 290 -6.99 -21.67 -0.59
CA ASN A 290 -7.42 -22.24 0.69
C ASN A 290 -8.27 -23.53 0.53
N PRO A 291 -7.69 -24.61 -0.04
CA PRO A 291 -8.36 -25.91 -0.15
C PRO A 291 -8.36 -26.63 1.21
N ILE A 292 -9.20 -26.16 2.14
CA ILE A 292 -9.24 -26.62 3.54
C ILE A 292 -9.36 -28.15 3.69
N TRP A 293 -10.01 -28.81 2.75
CA TRP A 293 -10.19 -30.26 2.72
C TRP A 293 -8.87 -31.05 2.52
N ASN A 294 -7.82 -30.40 2.00
CA ASN A 294 -6.49 -31.00 1.88
C ASN A 294 -5.69 -30.90 3.19
N TYR A 295 -6.05 -29.98 4.08
CA TYR A 295 -5.34 -29.76 5.35
C TYR A 295 -5.92 -30.61 6.49
N GLY A 296 -7.23 -30.85 6.45
CA GLY A 296 -7.96 -31.48 7.55
C GLY A 296 -8.34 -30.49 8.66
N PRO A 297 -9.17 -30.95 9.62
CA PRO A 297 -9.54 -30.15 10.78
C PRO A 297 -8.31 -29.85 11.66
N TYR A 298 -8.40 -28.79 12.46
CA TYR A 298 -7.35 -28.50 13.42
C TYR A 298 -7.29 -29.59 14.51
N ASP A 299 -6.11 -30.16 14.70
CA ASP A 299 -5.76 -31.04 15.81
C ASP A 299 -4.44 -30.48 16.42
N PRO A 300 -4.37 -30.29 17.75
CA PRO A 300 -3.16 -29.76 18.40
C PRO A 300 -1.97 -30.74 18.42
N SER A 301 -2.15 -32.00 18.01
CA SER A 301 -1.09 -33.03 18.01
C SER A 301 -0.27 -33.12 16.71
N PRO A 302 -0.84 -33.06 15.49
CA PRO A 302 -0.07 -32.98 14.25
C PRO A 302 0.30 -31.54 13.89
N VAL A 303 1.44 -31.38 13.20
CA VAL A 303 1.82 -30.13 12.52
C VAL A 303 2.22 -30.49 11.09
N SER A 304 1.74 -29.73 10.10
CA SER A 304 2.15 -29.91 8.71
C SER A 304 3.42 -29.11 8.39
N ALA A 305 4.22 -29.61 7.45
CA ALA A 305 5.26 -28.77 6.83
C ALA A 305 4.58 -27.74 5.92
N GLY A 306 5.13 -26.52 5.80
CA GLY A 306 4.53 -25.46 4.99
C GLY A 306 3.44 -24.65 5.68
N THR A 307 3.32 -24.67 7.02
CA THR A 307 2.36 -23.82 7.72
C THR A 307 2.78 -22.36 7.67
N GLN A 308 2.23 -21.61 6.72
CA GLN A 308 2.49 -20.19 6.53
C GLN A 308 1.19 -19.42 6.54
N PRO A 309 1.14 -18.27 7.23
CA PRO A 309 -0.02 -17.39 7.14
C PRO A 309 -0.05 -16.73 5.76
N ASP A 310 -1.17 -16.08 5.44
CA ASP A 310 -1.25 -15.25 4.25
C ASP A 310 -0.10 -14.21 4.18
N TRP A 311 0.30 -13.88 2.95
CA TRP A 311 1.50 -13.07 2.68
C TRP A 311 1.57 -11.76 3.48
N TYR A 312 0.42 -11.13 3.74
CA TYR A 312 0.35 -9.87 4.48
C TYR A 312 0.60 -10.01 6.00
N ILE A 313 0.42 -11.21 6.58
CA ILE A 313 0.82 -11.53 7.96
C ILE A 313 2.19 -12.22 8.02
N GLY A 314 2.61 -12.89 6.94
CA GLY A 314 3.84 -13.70 6.87
C GLY A 314 5.10 -13.02 7.38
N TRP A 315 5.24 -11.70 7.24
CA TRP A 315 6.43 -11.01 7.78
C TRP A 315 6.58 -11.11 9.30
N VAL A 316 5.49 -11.26 10.08
CA VAL A 316 5.58 -11.45 11.54
C VAL A 316 6.10 -12.85 11.86
N ASP A 317 5.55 -13.88 11.20
CA ASP A 317 6.04 -15.27 11.33
C ASP A 317 7.51 -15.38 10.89
N GLY A 318 7.85 -14.76 9.76
CA GLY A 318 9.22 -14.76 9.28
C GLY A 318 10.19 -14.05 10.22
N ALA A 319 9.77 -12.98 10.90
CA ALA A 319 10.59 -12.36 11.93
C ALA A 319 10.88 -13.31 13.10
N LEU A 320 9.88 -14.10 13.54
CA LEU A 320 10.07 -15.16 14.54
C LEU A 320 11.09 -16.20 14.07
N ARG A 321 10.98 -16.67 12.82
CA ARG A 321 11.91 -17.65 12.23
C ARG A 321 13.35 -17.13 12.10
N LEU A 322 13.51 -15.82 11.87
CA LEU A 322 14.82 -15.19 11.77
C LEU A 322 15.51 -15.02 13.12
N MET A 323 14.79 -15.06 14.24
CA MET A 323 15.39 -14.87 15.55
C MET A 323 16.29 -16.07 15.92
N PRO A 324 17.58 -15.86 16.25
CA PRO A 324 18.38 -16.90 16.86
C PRO A 324 17.93 -17.12 18.32
N GLY A 325 17.72 -18.37 18.72
CA GLY A 325 17.38 -18.69 20.12
C GLY A 325 18.51 -18.35 21.10
N VAL A 326 19.77 -18.49 20.65
CA VAL A 326 20.99 -18.15 21.39
C VAL A 326 22.00 -17.55 20.42
N ILE A 327 22.72 -16.50 20.82
CA ILE A 327 23.88 -15.97 20.09
C ILE A 327 25.12 -16.20 20.94
N ASN A 328 25.94 -17.19 20.58
CA ASN A 328 27.08 -17.67 21.38
C ASN A 328 26.62 -18.07 22.79
N ASP A 329 27.02 -17.33 23.84
CA ASP A 329 26.60 -17.55 25.24
C ASP A 329 25.45 -16.61 25.65
N PHE A 330 24.93 -15.78 24.75
CA PHE A 330 23.83 -14.86 25.02
C PHE A 330 22.47 -15.54 24.78
N HIS A 331 21.74 -15.78 25.87
CA HIS A 331 20.39 -16.34 25.84
C HIS A 331 19.34 -15.23 25.70
N PHE A 332 18.25 -15.54 24.99
CA PHE A 332 17.09 -14.64 24.85
C PHE A 332 15.91 -15.07 25.75
N GLU A 333 16.16 -15.94 26.71
CA GLU A 333 15.19 -16.33 27.73
C GLU A 333 15.80 -16.11 29.10
N TYR A 334 15.05 -15.44 29.99
CA TYR A 334 15.52 -15.08 31.32
C TYR A 334 14.49 -15.50 32.36
N VAL A 335 14.93 -16.13 33.44
CA VAL A 335 14.08 -16.38 34.61
C VAL A 335 14.30 -15.24 35.61
N ILE A 336 13.29 -14.40 35.78
CA ILE A 336 13.32 -13.24 36.68
C ILE A 336 12.18 -13.41 37.69
N PHE A 337 12.50 -13.41 38.99
CA PHE A 337 11.52 -13.61 40.07
C PHE A 337 10.65 -14.88 39.93
N GLY A 338 11.21 -15.97 39.38
CA GLY A 338 10.49 -17.22 39.12
C GLY A 338 9.56 -17.18 37.91
N GLN A 339 9.55 -16.09 37.14
CA GLN A 339 8.80 -15.94 35.89
C GLN A 339 9.74 -16.01 34.70
N VAL A 340 9.31 -16.65 33.61
CA VAL A 340 10.10 -16.75 32.37
C VAL A 340 9.79 -15.56 31.47
N LEU A 341 10.82 -14.81 31.09
CA LEU A 341 10.77 -13.74 30.10
C LEU A 341 11.32 -14.26 28.77
N THR A 342 10.43 -14.48 27.80
CA THR A 342 10.74 -15.04 26.47
C THR A 342 11.02 -13.95 25.43
N LEU A 343 12.19 -13.30 25.53
CA LEU A 343 12.59 -12.24 24.59
C LEU A 343 12.82 -12.78 23.16
N ASN A 344 13.13 -14.06 23.02
CA ASN A 344 13.23 -14.77 21.74
C ASN A 344 11.93 -14.78 20.94
N VAL A 345 10.76 -14.59 21.57
CA VAL A 345 9.47 -14.44 20.90
C VAL A 345 9.04 -12.98 20.86
N LEU A 346 9.17 -12.29 22.00
CA LEU A 346 8.70 -10.91 22.14
C LEU A 346 9.41 -9.92 21.22
N LEU A 347 10.75 -9.99 21.15
CA LEU A 347 11.54 -9.05 20.35
C LEU A 347 11.28 -9.20 18.84
N PRO A 348 11.38 -10.39 18.22
CA PRO A 348 11.10 -10.53 16.80
C PRO A 348 9.65 -10.23 16.43
N ALA A 349 8.67 -10.49 17.30
CA ALA A 349 7.28 -10.13 17.02
C ALA A 349 7.03 -8.61 17.08
N LEU A 350 7.54 -7.93 18.11
CA LEU A 350 7.19 -6.53 18.38
C LEU A 350 8.17 -5.51 17.82
N VAL A 351 9.48 -5.80 17.79
CA VAL A 351 10.50 -4.78 17.42
C VAL A 351 10.44 -4.44 15.94
N PRO A 352 10.47 -5.41 15.00
CA PRO A 352 10.33 -5.10 13.57
C PRO A 352 9.02 -4.37 13.27
N ALA A 353 7.92 -4.82 13.90
CA ALA A 353 6.62 -4.20 13.75
C ALA A 353 6.59 -2.77 14.29
N GLY A 354 7.12 -2.57 15.48
CA GLY A 354 7.24 -1.27 16.12
C GLY A 354 8.06 -0.31 15.27
N ILE A 355 9.18 -0.75 14.69
CA ILE A 355 10.00 0.06 13.78
C ILE A 355 9.20 0.45 12.54
N VAL A 356 8.62 -0.52 11.83
CA VAL A 356 7.89 -0.29 10.57
C VAL A 356 6.72 0.66 10.80
N PHE A 357 5.85 0.38 11.78
CA PHE A 357 4.68 1.22 12.04
C PHE A 357 5.06 2.58 12.63
N THR A 358 6.06 2.67 13.51
CA THR A 358 6.50 3.98 14.03
C THR A 358 7.03 4.85 12.90
N VAL A 359 7.89 4.31 12.03
CA VAL A 359 8.40 5.05 10.87
C VAL A 359 7.23 5.44 9.96
N LEU A 360 6.36 4.48 9.61
CA LEU A 360 5.19 4.72 8.77
C LEU A 360 4.32 5.86 9.31
N PHE A 361 3.90 5.81 10.57
CA PHE A 361 3.04 6.85 11.15
C PHE A 361 3.73 8.18 11.37
N THR A 362 5.05 8.23 11.61
CA THR A 362 5.73 9.49 11.92
C THR A 362 6.42 10.13 10.71
N TYR A 363 6.54 9.41 9.58
CA TYR A 363 7.32 9.84 8.43
C TYR A 363 6.97 11.23 7.87
N PRO A 364 5.69 11.62 7.69
CA PRO A 364 5.34 12.96 7.20
C PRO A 364 5.98 14.09 8.02
N TRP A 365 5.96 13.94 9.35
CA TRP A 365 6.50 14.92 10.29
C TRP A 365 8.03 14.87 10.36
N ILE A 366 8.64 13.70 10.18
CA ILE A 366 10.09 13.56 10.07
C ILE A 366 10.59 14.30 8.81
N GLU A 367 10.00 14.04 7.65
CA GLU A 367 10.39 14.70 6.39
C GLU A 367 10.17 16.20 6.48
N ARG A 368 9.00 16.64 6.95
CA ARG A 368 8.69 18.06 7.19
C ARG A 368 9.67 18.73 8.15
N TRP A 369 10.06 18.04 9.23
CA TRP A 369 11.04 18.57 10.18
C TRP A 369 12.42 18.74 9.54
N ILE A 370 12.85 17.81 8.68
CA ILE A 370 14.14 17.86 7.97
C ILE A 370 14.15 18.97 6.91
N THR A 371 13.07 19.11 6.14
CA THR A 371 12.99 20.06 5.02
C THR A 371 12.55 21.47 5.43
N LYS A 372 11.96 21.64 6.62
CA LYS A 372 11.27 22.88 7.04
C LYS A 372 10.15 23.33 6.07
N ASP A 373 9.67 22.44 5.20
CA ASP A 373 8.64 22.79 4.22
C ASP A 373 7.24 22.73 4.85
N ASN A 374 6.63 23.89 5.04
CA ASN A 374 5.30 24.06 5.63
C ASN A 374 4.23 24.48 4.59
N ARG A 375 4.60 24.49 3.30
CA ARG A 375 3.70 24.84 2.21
C ARG A 375 2.70 23.72 1.96
N GLU A 376 1.61 24.06 1.27
CA GLU A 376 0.64 23.08 0.80
C GLU A 376 1.10 22.50 -0.53
N HIS A 377 1.04 21.17 -0.64
CA HIS A 377 1.49 20.43 -1.81
C HIS A 377 0.29 19.69 -2.43
N HIS A 378 -0.08 20.08 -3.65
CA HIS A 378 -1.07 19.38 -4.48
C HIS A 378 -0.44 18.76 -5.73
N VAL A 379 0.75 19.21 -6.11
CA VAL A 379 1.59 18.58 -7.14
C VAL A 379 2.48 17.50 -6.51
N LEU A 380 2.49 16.32 -7.14
CA LEU A 380 3.28 15.17 -6.70
C LEU A 380 4.74 15.29 -7.09
N ASP A 381 5.62 14.65 -6.33
CA ASP A 381 6.97 14.41 -6.82
C ASP A 381 6.99 13.16 -7.71
N ARG A 382 7.81 13.18 -8.76
CA ARG A 382 8.24 11.93 -9.39
C ARG A 382 9.15 11.21 -8.38
N PRO A 383 9.04 9.88 -8.18
CA PRO A 383 9.87 9.18 -7.20
C PRO A 383 11.38 9.42 -7.39
N ARG A 384 11.85 9.43 -8.65
CA ARG A 384 13.27 9.75 -8.96
C ARG A 384 13.70 11.15 -8.53
N ASN A 385 12.77 12.09 -8.33
CA ASN A 385 13.03 13.46 -7.91
C ASN A 385 13.12 13.63 -6.39
N ALA A 386 12.86 12.57 -5.61
CA ALA A 386 13.11 12.52 -4.18
C ALA A 386 14.00 11.30 -3.82
N PRO A 387 15.28 11.26 -4.27
CA PRO A 387 16.12 10.06 -4.20
C PRO A 387 16.22 9.45 -2.80
N THR A 388 16.44 10.27 -1.78
CA THR A 388 16.58 9.80 -0.39
C THR A 388 15.28 9.24 0.16
N ARG A 389 14.13 9.90 -0.07
CA ARG A 389 12.82 9.36 0.31
C ARG A 389 12.55 8.04 -0.38
N THR A 390 12.75 7.97 -1.70
CA THR A 390 12.54 6.74 -2.46
C THR A 390 13.45 5.60 -1.99
N ALA A 391 14.70 5.90 -1.65
CA ALA A 391 15.62 4.93 -1.07
C ALA A 391 15.17 4.43 0.32
N ILE A 392 14.64 5.31 1.19
CA ILE A 392 14.06 4.90 2.49
C ILE A 392 12.86 3.97 2.29
N GLY A 393 11.96 4.32 1.36
CA GLY A 393 10.79 3.50 1.07
C GLY A 393 11.17 2.12 0.52
N MET A 394 12.17 2.05 -0.36
CA MET A 394 12.67 0.77 -0.86
C MET A 394 13.41 -0.04 0.20
N ALA A 395 14.15 0.61 1.11
CA ALA A 395 14.76 -0.08 2.24
C ALA A 395 13.70 -0.71 3.15
N GLY A 396 12.62 0.00 3.47
CA GLY A 396 11.49 -0.53 4.23
C GLY A 396 10.73 -1.65 3.50
N PHE A 397 10.52 -1.50 2.19
CA PHE A 397 9.90 -2.56 1.38
C PHE A 397 10.76 -3.83 1.33
N THR A 398 12.08 -3.71 1.12
CA THR A 398 13.00 -4.85 1.17
C THR A 398 13.03 -5.47 2.56
N PHE A 399 13.01 -4.68 3.63
CA PHE A 399 12.93 -5.20 5.00
C PHE A 399 11.69 -6.09 5.20
N TYR A 400 10.52 -5.61 4.76
CA TYR A 400 9.28 -6.38 4.76
C TYR A 400 9.39 -7.67 3.91
N CYS A 401 9.90 -7.57 2.67
CA CYS A 401 10.02 -8.72 1.78
C CYS A 401 10.98 -9.80 2.30
N VAL A 402 12.07 -9.43 2.98
CA VAL A 402 13.00 -10.40 3.58
C VAL A 402 12.30 -11.17 4.70
N MET A 403 11.55 -10.49 5.56
CA MET A 403 10.77 -11.16 6.60
C MET A 403 9.66 -12.03 6.00
N TRP A 404 8.93 -11.54 4.99
CA TRP A 404 7.94 -12.35 4.28
C TRP A 404 8.57 -13.60 3.63
N ALA A 405 9.74 -13.48 3.00
CA ALA A 405 10.48 -14.62 2.45
C ALA A 405 10.98 -15.59 3.54
N ALA A 406 11.26 -15.10 4.75
CA ALA A 406 11.64 -15.95 5.87
C ALA A 406 10.49 -16.82 6.38
N ALA A 407 9.25 -16.33 6.33
CA ALA A 407 8.09 -17.19 6.57
C ALA A 407 8.02 -18.36 5.57
N SER A 408 8.53 -18.17 4.35
CA SER A 408 8.59 -19.22 3.33
C SER A 408 9.90 -20.00 3.23
N SER A 409 10.77 -19.89 4.24
CA SER A 409 12.09 -20.54 4.25
C SER A 409 12.07 -22.06 4.02
N ASP A 410 11.08 -22.76 4.58
CA ASP A 410 10.90 -24.21 4.40
C ASP A 410 10.44 -24.58 2.98
N LEU A 411 9.57 -23.79 2.37
CA LEU A 411 9.17 -23.97 0.97
C LEU A 411 10.32 -23.62 0.01
N ILE A 412 11.10 -22.58 0.31
CA ILE A 412 12.30 -22.24 -0.47
C ILE A 412 13.29 -23.42 -0.42
N ALA A 413 13.55 -23.96 0.77
CA ALA A 413 14.46 -25.08 0.94
C ALA A 413 14.01 -26.33 0.16
N THR A 414 12.73 -26.69 0.25
CA THR A 414 12.20 -27.90 -0.41
C THR A 414 12.10 -27.74 -1.93
N HIS A 415 11.64 -26.60 -2.45
CA HIS A 415 11.46 -26.39 -3.89
C HIS A 415 12.75 -26.09 -4.65
N PHE A 416 13.72 -25.41 -4.02
CA PHE A 416 15.02 -25.14 -4.65
C PHE A 416 16.08 -26.18 -4.27
N HIS A 417 15.71 -27.20 -3.47
CA HIS A 417 16.60 -28.27 -3.04
C HIS A 417 17.88 -27.77 -2.35
N VAL A 418 17.72 -26.79 -1.45
CA VAL A 418 18.81 -26.20 -0.67
C VAL A 418 18.61 -26.45 0.83
N SER A 419 19.68 -26.32 1.62
CA SER A 419 19.62 -26.46 3.07
C SER A 419 18.73 -25.38 3.69
N LEU A 420 17.81 -25.78 4.57
CA LEU A 420 16.98 -24.85 5.36
C LEU A 420 17.86 -23.90 6.19
N ASN A 421 18.93 -24.42 6.79
CA ASN A 421 19.84 -23.61 7.61
C ASN A 421 20.52 -22.52 6.76
N ASP A 422 20.95 -22.85 5.54
CA ASP A 422 21.60 -21.89 4.64
C ASP A 422 20.61 -20.79 4.24
N VAL A 423 19.37 -21.16 3.90
CA VAL A 423 18.30 -20.20 3.61
C VAL A 423 18.09 -19.25 4.79
N THR A 424 17.95 -19.79 6.00
CA THR A 424 17.77 -18.96 7.21
C THR A 424 18.97 -18.05 7.47
N TYR A 425 20.21 -18.52 7.33
CA TYR A 425 21.40 -17.69 7.55
C TYR A 425 21.53 -16.57 6.52
N TRP A 426 21.26 -16.84 5.24
CA TRP A 426 21.23 -15.82 4.22
C TRP A 426 20.14 -14.79 4.47
N LEU A 427 18.94 -15.21 4.86
CA LEU A 427 17.85 -14.30 5.18
C LEU A 427 18.14 -13.46 6.45
N ARG A 428 18.83 -14.02 7.46
CA ARG A 428 19.33 -13.26 8.62
C ARG A 428 20.35 -12.20 8.21
N ALA A 429 21.27 -12.52 7.31
CA ALA A 429 22.20 -11.53 6.77
C ALA A 429 21.45 -10.43 6.00
N LEU A 430 20.48 -10.82 5.16
CA LEU A 430 19.65 -9.89 4.38
C LEU A 430 18.70 -9.04 5.24
N PHE A 431 18.30 -9.51 6.42
CA PHE A 431 17.49 -8.73 7.35
C PHE A 431 18.18 -7.40 7.71
N PHE A 432 19.50 -7.43 7.90
CA PHE A 432 20.31 -6.23 8.17
C PHE A 432 20.88 -5.59 6.90
N LEU A 433 21.46 -6.38 6.00
CA LEU A 433 22.15 -5.88 4.81
C LEU A 433 21.20 -5.47 3.69
N GLY A 434 20.07 -6.17 3.54
CA GLY A 434 19.09 -5.96 2.47
C GLY A 434 18.59 -4.52 2.42
N PRO A 435 18.06 -3.94 3.53
CA PRO A 435 17.63 -2.54 3.55
C PRO A 435 18.75 -1.55 3.21
N ILE A 436 19.98 -1.82 3.66
CA ILE A 436 21.15 -0.96 3.38
C ILE A 436 21.50 -0.99 1.90
N ILE A 437 21.56 -2.19 1.31
CA ILE A 437 21.84 -2.38 -0.12
C ILE A 437 20.73 -1.72 -0.94
N ALA A 438 19.46 -1.98 -0.61
CA ALA A 438 18.31 -1.40 -1.29
C ALA A 438 18.32 0.13 -1.24
N PHE A 439 18.68 0.73 -0.09
CA PHE A 439 18.84 2.17 0.04
C PHE A 439 19.93 2.70 -0.91
N VAL A 440 21.14 2.15 -0.85
CA VAL A 440 22.28 2.63 -1.64
C VAL A 440 22.02 2.50 -3.13
N VAL A 441 21.55 1.34 -3.57
CA VAL A 441 21.25 1.07 -4.98
C VAL A 441 20.14 2.00 -5.48
N THR A 442 19.03 2.09 -4.73
CA THR A 442 17.88 2.91 -5.13
C THR A 442 18.25 4.39 -5.22
N LYS A 443 19.00 4.92 -4.24
CA LYS A 443 19.45 6.32 -4.26
C LYS A 443 20.32 6.59 -5.49
N ARG A 444 21.27 5.70 -5.79
CA ARG A 444 22.15 5.82 -6.98
C ARG A 444 21.36 5.76 -8.28
N VAL A 445 20.41 4.84 -8.40
CA VAL A 445 19.54 4.70 -9.58
C VAL A 445 18.70 5.97 -9.77
N ALA A 446 18.09 6.51 -8.70
CA ALA A 446 17.32 7.75 -8.78
C ALA A 446 18.18 8.93 -9.25
N LEU A 447 19.38 9.10 -8.70
CA LEU A 447 20.33 10.14 -9.12
C LEU A 447 20.80 9.95 -10.57
N ALA A 448 21.07 8.73 -11.00
CA ALA A 448 21.43 8.43 -12.38
C ALA A 448 20.29 8.78 -13.35
N LEU A 449 19.05 8.44 -12.99
CA LEU A 449 17.86 8.81 -13.76
C LEU A 449 17.67 10.33 -13.82
N GLN A 450 17.96 11.07 -12.74
CA GLN A 450 17.91 12.53 -12.77
C GLN A 450 19.00 13.13 -13.68
N ARG A 451 20.22 12.60 -13.64
CA ARG A 451 21.31 13.03 -14.55
C ARG A 451 20.94 12.78 -16.00
N LYS A 452 20.32 11.62 -16.29
CA LYS A 452 19.83 11.31 -17.65
C LYS A 452 18.69 12.24 -18.07
N ASP A 453 17.72 12.50 -17.18
CA ASP A 453 16.65 13.47 -17.43
C ASP A 453 17.23 14.88 -17.71
N ARG A 454 18.30 15.28 -17.01
CA ARG A 454 19.01 16.56 -17.23
C ARG A 454 19.80 16.60 -18.54
N GLU A 455 20.52 15.54 -18.88
CA GLU A 455 21.23 15.39 -20.15
C GLU A 455 20.27 15.52 -21.34
N ILE A 456 19.16 14.78 -21.28
CA ILE A 456 18.11 14.83 -22.30
C ILE A 456 17.52 16.25 -22.40
N ALA A 457 17.31 16.94 -21.28
CA ALA A 457 16.83 18.31 -21.27
C ALA A 457 17.79 19.32 -21.92
N LEU A 458 19.10 19.14 -21.75
CA LEU A 458 20.14 20.04 -22.27
C LEU A 458 20.50 19.78 -23.74
N HIS A 459 20.57 18.50 -24.12
CA HIS A 459 21.10 18.09 -25.42
C HIS A 459 20.06 17.50 -26.36
N GLY A 460 18.81 17.29 -25.92
CA GLY A 460 17.79 16.61 -26.70
C GLY A 460 17.84 15.09 -26.54
N ARG A 461 17.00 14.38 -27.30
CA ARG A 461 16.94 12.91 -27.27
C ARG A 461 17.95 12.31 -28.25
N GLU A 462 18.58 11.23 -27.84
CA GLU A 462 19.45 10.41 -28.69
C GLU A 462 18.65 9.85 -29.88
N THR A 463 19.21 9.95 -31.09
CA THR A 463 18.57 9.37 -32.29
C THR A 463 19.23 8.07 -32.74
N GLY A 464 20.41 7.74 -32.21
CA GLY A 464 21.24 6.64 -32.71
C GLY A 464 21.90 6.92 -34.06
N ARG A 465 21.73 8.13 -34.63
CA ARG A 465 22.38 8.53 -35.88
C ARG A 465 23.72 9.18 -35.57
N ILE A 466 24.80 8.49 -35.92
CA ILE A 466 26.16 9.01 -35.82
C ILE A 466 26.55 9.65 -37.16
N VAL A 467 27.04 10.89 -37.12
CA VAL A 467 27.53 11.63 -38.29
C VAL A 467 29.01 11.94 -38.09
N ARG A 468 29.82 11.70 -39.12
CA ARG A 468 31.23 12.09 -39.15
C ARG A 468 31.37 13.48 -39.77
N LEU A 469 31.95 14.42 -39.04
CA LEU A 469 32.21 15.79 -39.49
C LEU A 469 33.43 15.83 -40.45
N PRO A 470 33.56 16.87 -41.30
CA PRO A 470 34.65 16.98 -42.28
C PRO A 470 36.06 16.90 -41.68
N HIS A 471 36.25 17.34 -40.43
CA HIS A 471 37.52 17.25 -39.68
C HIS A 471 37.73 15.90 -38.98
N GLY A 472 36.83 14.93 -39.16
CA GLY A 472 36.98 13.55 -38.71
C GLY A 472 36.31 13.18 -37.39
N GLU A 473 35.73 14.15 -36.66
CA GLU A 473 34.98 13.94 -35.42
C GLU A 473 33.66 13.19 -35.67
N PHE A 474 33.27 12.32 -34.74
CA PHE A 474 31.96 11.66 -34.76
C PHE A 474 31.05 12.28 -33.72
N ILE A 475 29.88 12.72 -34.14
CA ILE A 475 28.84 13.27 -33.26
C ILE A 475 27.57 12.43 -33.37
N GLU A 476 26.87 12.24 -32.25
CA GLU A 476 25.51 11.74 -32.26
C GLU A 476 24.54 12.88 -32.52
N VAL A 477 23.66 12.73 -33.51
CA VAL A 477 22.61 13.70 -33.77
C VAL A 477 21.54 13.52 -32.70
N HIS A 478 21.25 14.58 -31.95
CA HIS A 478 20.11 14.58 -31.03
C HIS A 478 18.92 15.29 -31.65
N ALA A 479 17.72 14.75 -31.42
CA ALA A 479 16.49 15.40 -31.81
C ALA A 479 16.01 16.34 -30.69
N PRO A 480 15.56 17.56 -31.00
CA PRO A 480 15.09 18.50 -29.99
C PRO A 480 13.87 17.92 -29.25
N LEU A 481 13.79 18.25 -27.97
CA LEU A 481 12.62 17.94 -27.16
C LEU A 481 11.52 18.95 -27.42
N ASP A 482 10.30 18.41 -27.56
CA ASP A 482 9.06 19.15 -27.38
C ASP A 482 9.04 19.90 -26.03
N GLU A 483 8.49 21.10 -26.03
CA GLU A 483 8.50 22.02 -24.89
C GLU A 483 7.82 21.42 -23.66
N TYR A 484 6.69 20.72 -23.85
CA TYR A 484 5.97 20.07 -22.74
C TYR A 484 6.77 18.94 -22.12
N LYS A 485 7.48 18.16 -22.95
CA LYS A 485 8.37 17.10 -22.45
C LYS A 485 9.53 17.69 -21.66
N ARG A 486 10.13 18.79 -22.16
CA ARG A 486 11.22 19.48 -21.47
C ARG A 486 10.78 20.03 -20.12
N TYR A 487 9.62 20.70 -20.06
CA TYR A 487 9.04 21.21 -18.82
C TYR A 487 8.89 20.10 -17.75
N LYS A 488 8.48 18.90 -18.15
CA LYS A 488 8.36 17.76 -17.23
C LYS A 488 9.70 17.27 -16.67
N LEU A 489 10.80 17.48 -17.39
CA LEU A 489 12.15 17.08 -16.95
C LEU A 489 12.77 18.12 -16.01
N VAL A 490 12.51 19.41 -16.22
CA VAL A 490 13.12 20.49 -15.42
C VAL A 490 12.19 21.08 -14.34
N GLY A 491 10.88 20.87 -14.46
CA GLY A 491 9.85 21.44 -13.59
C GLY A 491 9.67 20.70 -12.26
N PHE A 492 10.76 20.45 -11.53
CA PHE A 492 10.71 19.87 -10.19
C PHE A 492 11.56 20.68 -9.21
N GLU A 493 11.16 20.68 -7.94
CA GLU A 493 11.93 21.34 -6.89
C GLU A 493 13.14 20.50 -6.47
N SER A 494 14.29 21.14 -6.27
CA SER A 494 15.52 20.52 -5.76
C SER A 494 16.02 21.28 -4.52
N PRO A 495 15.47 21.00 -3.32
CA PRO A 495 15.82 21.70 -2.09
C PRO A 495 17.32 21.64 -1.78
N ALA A 496 17.89 22.72 -1.26
CA ALA A 496 19.28 22.76 -0.80
C ALA A 496 19.40 22.25 0.64
N PRO A 497 20.53 21.64 1.03
CA PRO A 497 20.85 21.42 2.43
C PRO A 497 20.70 22.71 3.25
N ILE A 498 19.88 22.67 4.30
CA ILE A 498 19.65 23.83 5.18
C ILE A 498 20.66 23.75 6.34
N PRO A 499 21.57 24.74 6.49
CA PRO A 499 22.52 24.76 7.60
C PRO A 499 21.80 24.95 8.95
N ALA A 500 22.51 24.69 10.05
CA ALA A 500 21.97 24.90 11.39
C ALA A 500 21.75 26.40 11.63
N GLN A 501 20.55 26.78 12.07
CA GLN A 501 20.19 28.17 12.34
C GLN A 501 20.17 28.44 13.86
N PRO A 502 20.79 29.51 14.36
CA PRO A 502 20.69 29.88 15.76
C PRO A 502 19.25 30.27 16.12
N ASN A 503 18.86 30.07 17.38
CA ASN A 503 17.59 30.55 17.91
C ASN A 503 17.63 32.07 18.16
N GLU A 504 16.53 32.64 18.70
CA GLU A 504 16.41 34.06 19.05
C GLU A 504 17.50 34.56 20.02
N HIS A 505 18.13 33.66 20.79
CA HIS A 505 19.24 33.96 21.69
C HIS A 505 20.63 33.74 21.05
N GLY A 506 20.71 33.52 19.74
CA GLY A 506 21.97 33.28 19.03
C GLY A 506 22.56 31.88 19.24
N VAL A 507 21.84 30.95 19.90
CA VAL A 507 22.34 29.62 20.26
C VAL A 507 21.82 28.57 19.28
N VAL A 508 22.74 27.80 18.69
CA VAL A 508 22.39 26.63 17.88
C VAL A 508 22.13 25.43 18.78
N THR A 509 20.88 24.98 18.82
CA THR A 509 20.50 23.84 19.66
C THR A 509 21.03 22.51 19.12
N ARG A 510 21.19 21.51 20.00
CA ARG A 510 21.54 20.13 19.58
C ARG A 510 20.51 19.55 18.59
N LYS A 511 19.23 19.88 18.76
CA LYS A 511 18.14 19.46 17.86
C LYS A 511 18.34 20.05 16.46
N GLU A 512 18.69 21.32 16.38
CA GLU A 512 18.95 22.01 15.11
C GLU A 512 20.18 21.45 14.40
N ASN A 513 21.27 21.20 15.14
CA ASN A 513 22.47 20.56 14.58
C ASN A 513 22.17 19.17 14.01
N ARG A 514 21.36 18.37 14.71
CA ARG A 514 20.89 17.07 14.19
C ARG A 514 20.06 17.23 12.92
N ARG A 515 19.15 18.20 12.87
CA ARG A 515 18.37 18.47 11.65
C ARG A 515 19.27 18.86 10.49
N ALA A 516 20.21 19.79 10.69
CA ALA A 516 21.11 20.25 9.64
C ALA A 516 21.96 19.09 9.07
N LYS A 517 22.46 18.20 9.94
CA LYS A 517 23.17 16.98 9.51
C LYS A 517 22.28 16.07 8.66
N LEU A 518 21.02 15.87 9.07
CA LEU A 518 20.06 15.07 8.30
C LEU A 518 19.65 15.73 6.98
N SER A 519 19.48 17.06 6.97
CA SER A 519 19.19 17.84 5.75
C SER A 519 20.34 17.74 4.75
N ARG A 520 21.58 17.84 5.24
CA ARG A 520 22.77 17.56 4.43
C ARG A 520 22.74 16.13 3.86
N TRP A 521 22.57 15.12 4.70
CA TRP A 521 22.48 13.73 4.23
C TRP A 521 21.34 13.48 3.21
N PHE A 522 20.21 14.19 3.35
CA PHE A 522 19.07 14.13 2.44
C PHE A 522 19.37 14.72 1.06
N PHE A 523 20.07 15.86 1.01
CA PHE A 523 20.13 16.72 -0.18
C PHE A 523 21.54 17.02 -0.71
N GLU A 524 22.62 16.55 -0.07
CA GLU A 524 24.01 16.80 -0.51
C GLU A 524 24.28 16.27 -1.92
N ASP A 525 23.76 15.09 -2.27
CA ASP A 525 23.95 14.46 -3.58
C ASP A 525 22.96 14.95 -4.65
N ARG A 526 22.18 16.01 -4.39
CA ARG A 526 21.08 16.43 -5.28
C ARG A 526 21.56 16.76 -6.70
N VAL A 527 20.74 16.42 -7.68
CA VAL A 527 20.89 16.89 -9.06
C VAL A 527 19.90 18.03 -9.26
N ALA A 528 20.40 19.24 -9.51
CA ALA A 528 19.54 20.39 -9.79
C ALA A 528 18.98 20.31 -11.22
N PRO A 529 17.72 20.76 -11.45
CA PRO A 529 17.19 20.90 -12.80
C PRO A 529 18.05 21.88 -13.61
N ALA A 530 18.08 21.70 -14.94
CA ALA A 530 18.79 22.60 -15.84
C ALA A 530 18.21 24.02 -15.76
N THR A 531 19.07 25.02 -15.63
CA THR A 531 18.66 26.43 -15.60
C THR A 531 18.35 26.96 -17.01
N PRO A 532 17.55 28.04 -17.16
CA PRO A 532 17.30 28.64 -18.47
C PRO A 532 18.58 28.99 -19.25
N ALA A 533 19.58 29.55 -18.55
CA ALA A 533 20.87 29.87 -19.15
C ALA A 533 21.63 28.62 -19.66
N GLU A 534 21.57 27.51 -18.91
CA GLU A 534 22.18 26.24 -19.35
C GLU A 534 21.42 25.63 -20.55
N LEU A 535 20.10 25.77 -20.60
CA LEU A 535 19.28 25.31 -21.71
C LEU A 535 19.58 26.10 -22.99
N GLU A 536 19.72 27.43 -22.88
CA GLU A 536 20.12 28.30 -24.00
C GLU A 536 21.54 27.97 -24.51
N ALA A 537 22.49 27.77 -23.60
CA ALA A 537 23.87 27.38 -23.96
C ALA A 537 23.92 26.00 -24.63
N GLY A 538 23.11 25.03 -24.17
CA GLY A 538 23.01 23.71 -24.78
C GLY A 538 22.49 23.75 -26.22
N HIS A 539 21.57 24.67 -26.52
CA HIS A 539 21.03 24.87 -27.86
C HIS A 539 22.04 25.48 -28.84
N GLY A 540 22.87 26.42 -28.40
CA GLY A 540 23.86 27.08 -29.25
C GLY A 540 24.89 26.12 -29.87
N HIS A 541 25.22 25.02 -29.19
CA HIS A 541 26.08 23.96 -29.73
C HIS A 541 25.40 23.14 -30.83
N HIS A 542 24.08 22.95 -30.79
CA HIS A 542 23.33 22.23 -31.83
C HIS A 542 23.13 23.09 -33.10
N GLU A 543 22.82 24.38 -32.94
CA GLU A 543 22.67 25.29 -34.08
C GLU A 543 23.99 25.48 -34.86
N ALA A 544 25.13 25.52 -34.17
CA ALA A 544 26.44 25.59 -34.82
C ALA A 544 26.76 24.35 -35.68
N VAL A 545 26.26 23.17 -35.27
CA VAL A 545 26.44 21.90 -35.99
C VAL A 545 25.48 21.80 -37.20
N GLU A 546 24.22 22.23 -37.05
CA GLU A 546 23.27 22.27 -38.18
C GLU A 546 23.65 23.35 -39.22
N ALA A 547 24.14 24.51 -38.77
CA ALA A 547 24.63 25.57 -39.65
C ALA A 547 25.89 25.17 -40.44
N GLY A 548 26.73 24.27 -39.90
CA GLY A 548 27.87 23.67 -40.62
C GLY A 548 27.47 22.70 -41.73
N GLY A 549 26.20 22.25 -41.76
CA GLY A 549 25.59 21.50 -42.86
C GLY A 549 24.91 22.38 -43.91
N GLY A 550 25.15 23.69 -43.87
CA GLY A 550 24.47 24.70 -44.66
C GLY A 550 24.43 24.42 -46.17
N GLN A 551 23.23 24.60 -46.73
CA GLN A 551 22.98 25.18 -48.06
C GLN A 551 23.96 24.78 -49.16
N LYS A 552 23.69 23.66 -49.82
CA LYS A 552 23.89 23.64 -51.28
C LYS A 552 22.67 24.28 -51.93
N THR A 553 22.73 25.59 -52.13
CA THR A 553 21.96 26.27 -53.16
C THR A 553 22.19 25.55 -54.48
N LEU A 554 21.15 24.93 -55.03
CA LEU A 554 21.13 24.49 -56.42
C LEU A 554 21.16 25.74 -57.30
N SER A 555 22.35 26.06 -57.83
CA SER A 555 22.50 26.98 -58.94
C SER A 555 22.86 26.18 -60.20
N HIS A 556 21.98 26.33 -61.20
CA HIS A 556 22.01 25.81 -62.58
C HIS A 556 21.67 24.34 -62.79
#